data_AF-A0A2S6GDQ9-F1
#
_entry.id   AF-A0A2S6GDQ9-F1
#
_cell.length_a   1.000
_cell.length_b   1.000
_cell.length_c   1.000
_cell.angle_alpha   90.00
_cell.angle_beta   90.00
_cell.angle_gamma   90.00
#
_symmetry.space_group_name_H-M   'P 1'
#
loop_
_entity.id
_entity.type
_entity.pdbx_description
1 polymer ?
#
loop_
_entity_poly.entity_id
_entity_poly.type
_entity_poly.pdbx_seq_one_letter_code
_entity_poly.pdbx_strand_id
1 'polypeptide(L)'
;MSLLAGSALRADPIEVNGHTMPPDRLLRYLQIKAHHLIQDHDWDSIHVVGGYDRGAVISAHEKTGKLFNIERPTADAHGRDLIVKAFPGVDYVHHYGLIIATYLEMVGKDASIVSYEPPTPAVSTDAVRRLELDLNGDLVVVGWGLAHLVPPDGVWNRGHGYAWQRTRIHGRDVVFLGYQHSIWGDVAGRVVTRLARLGAGDVVYVGKVGALNPAIEPNTLLATGNTSLIDGAPVTWNDFFADFAVSQPGVHTGIHVTSPSILLENRAWLAEHADHAFVDPEIGPMGAAARDADIGFGYLHVISNNLARHYPADLSNERNHDVLQRRAALITQIRDIITARLT
;
A
#
# COMPACT_ATOMS: atom_id res chain seq x y z
N MET A 1 -14.84 -32.18 -3.40
CA MET A 1 -15.05 -31.04 -4.32
C MET A 1 -13.69 -30.62 -4.81
N SER A 2 -13.43 -30.76 -6.12
CA SER A 2 -12.12 -30.50 -6.73
C SER A 2 -11.89 -29.00 -6.80
N LEU A 3 -10.96 -28.50 -6.00
CA LEU A 3 -10.36 -27.18 -6.18
C LEU A 3 -9.63 -27.20 -7.53
N LEU A 4 -9.97 -26.30 -8.43
CA LEU A 4 -9.13 -26.01 -9.59
C LEU A 4 -7.86 -25.36 -9.03
N ALA A 5 -6.82 -26.17 -8.84
CA ALA A 5 -5.55 -25.74 -8.30
C ALA A 5 -4.89 -24.74 -9.26
N GLY A 6 -4.70 -23.50 -8.81
CA GLY A 6 -3.59 -22.71 -9.32
C GLY A 6 -2.30 -23.46 -8.97
N SER A 7 -1.32 -23.47 -9.87
CA SER A 7 -0.03 -24.07 -9.55
C SER A 7 0.63 -23.26 -8.44
N ALA A 8 0.81 -23.86 -7.26
CA ALA A 8 1.58 -23.24 -6.18
C ALA A 8 2.98 -22.87 -6.68
N LEU A 9 3.38 -21.62 -6.45
CA LEU A 9 4.69 -21.08 -6.79
C LEU A 9 5.58 -21.12 -5.55
N ARG A 10 6.88 -21.33 -5.73
CA ARG A 10 7.86 -21.22 -4.65
C ARG A 10 8.16 -19.75 -4.36
N ALA A 11 8.22 -19.36 -3.09
CA ALA A 11 8.72 -18.06 -2.70
C ALA A 11 10.22 -18.16 -2.40
N ASP A 12 11.05 -17.55 -3.23
CA ASP A 12 12.49 -17.51 -2.98
C ASP A 12 12.86 -16.28 -2.13
N PRO A 13 13.71 -16.45 -1.09
CA PRO A 13 14.17 -15.32 -0.30
C PRO A 13 14.97 -14.35 -1.16
N ILE A 14 14.91 -13.07 -0.82
CA ILE A 14 15.68 -12.05 -1.53
C ILE A 14 17.15 -12.06 -1.12
N GLU A 15 18.03 -11.52 -1.97
CA GLU A 15 19.42 -11.26 -1.60
C GLU A 15 19.50 -10.12 -0.58
N VAL A 16 19.74 -10.47 0.69
CA VAL A 16 19.87 -9.52 1.80
C VAL A 16 21.08 -8.59 1.59
N ASN A 17 22.21 -9.17 1.16
CA ASN A 17 23.46 -8.44 0.92
C ASN A 17 23.42 -7.74 -0.44
N GLY A 18 22.73 -6.60 -0.51
CA GLY A 18 22.50 -5.90 -1.78
C GLY A 18 21.16 -5.19 -1.83
N HIS A 19 20.28 -5.49 -0.87
CA HIS A 19 19.03 -4.78 -0.68
C HIS A 19 19.26 -3.30 -0.29
N THR A 20 18.32 -2.41 -0.64
CA THR A 20 18.40 -0.98 -0.28
C THR A 20 18.19 -0.74 1.22
N MET A 21 17.43 -1.62 1.87
CA MET A 21 17.31 -1.65 3.33
C MET A 21 18.48 -2.42 3.97
N PRO A 22 19.19 -1.85 4.95
CA PRO A 22 20.24 -2.56 5.69
C PRO A 22 19.72 -3.82 6.41
N PRO A 23 20.56 -4.86 6.62
CA PRO A 23 20.11 -6.16 7.15
C PRO A 23 19.36 -6.08 8.49
N ASP A 24 19.80 -5.26 9.44
CA ASP A 24 19.14 -5.08 10.74
C ASP A 24 17.74 -4.46 10.60
N ARG A 25 17.62 -3.46 9.72
CA ARG A 25 16.36 -2.78 9.39
C ARG A 25 15.41 -3.70 8.63
N LEU A 26 15.95 -4.48 7.69
CA LEU A 26 15.20 -5.48 6.93
C LEU A 26 14.65 -6.56 7.85
N LEU A 27 15.48 -7.14 8.72
CA LEU A 27 15.02 -8.12 9.70
C LEU A 27 13.91 -7.55 10.58
N ARG A 28 14.07 -6.31 11.06
CA ARG A 28 13.04 -5.64 11.86
C ARG A 28 11.74 -5.44 11.07
N TYR A 29 11.83 -5.05 9.81
CA TYR A 29 10.67 -4.92 8.92
C TYR A 29 9.93 -6.26 8.79
N LEU A 30 10.66 -7.34 8.54
CA LEU A 30 10.08 -8.68 8.37
C LEU A 30 9.42 -9.18 9.66
N GLN A 31 10.06 -9.02 10.80
CA GLN A 31 9.54 -9.43 12.11
C GLN A 31 8.17 -8.83 12.45
N ILE A 32 7.94 -7.57 12.10
CA ILE A 32 6.67 -6.88 12.40
C ILE A 32 5.58 -7.13 11.33
N LYS A 33 5.91 -7.87 10.26
CA LYS A 33 5.01 -8.14 9.12
C LYS A 33 4.63 -9.61 9.02
N ALA A 34 5.59 -10.52 9.22
CA ALA A 34 5.38 -11.95 9.25
C ALA A 34 4.37 -12.32 10.34
N HIS A 35 3.51 -13.31 10.09
CA HIS A 35 2.56 -13.79 11.08
C HIS A 35 3.29 -14.36 12.31
N HIS A 36 2.79 -14.10 13.52
CA HIS A 36 3.43 -14.55 14.77
C HIS A 36 3.69 -16.06 14.82
N LEU A 37 2.75 -16.89 14.34
CA LEU A 37 2.91 -18.35 14.28
C LEU A 37 4.15 -18.83 13.50
N ILE A 38 4.68 -18.03 12.58
CA ILE A 38 5.91 -18.35 11.83
C ILE A 38 7.15 -18.22 12.73
N GLN A 39 7.08 -17.33 13.71
CA GLN A 39 8.12 -17.08 14.70
C GLN A 39 8.01 -18.06 15.86
N ASP A 40 6.78 -18.38 16.26
CA ASP A 40 6.47 -19.16 17.47
C ASP A 40 6.59 -20.68 17.27
N HIS A 41 6.57 -21.16 16.02
CA HIS A 41 6.58 -22.58 15.69
C HIS A 41 7.50 -22.91 14.51
N ASP A 42 7.91 -24.18 14.44
CA ASP A 42 8.51 -24.75 13.25
C ASP A 42 7.43 -25.44 12.41
N TRP A 43 7.52 -25.31 11.09
CA TRP A 43 6.54 -25.81 10.13
C TRP A 43 7.23 -26.71 9.12
N ASP A 44 6.51 -27.71 8.63
CA ASP A 44 6.98 -28.57 7.54
C ASP A 44 6.65 -27.93 6.19
N SER A 45 5.55 -27.17 6.11
CA SER A 45 5.21 -26.32 4.96
C SER A 45 4.51 -25.03 5.37
N ILE A 46 4.72 -23.97 4.58
CA ILE A 46 4.00 -22.69 4.70
C ILE A 46 3.46 -22.30 3.33
N HIS A 47 2.16 -22.07 3.24
CA HIS A 47 1.48 -21.73 1.99
C HIS A 47 0.74 -20.39 2.10
N VAL A 48 1.07 -19.42 1.27
CA VAL A 48 0.43 -18.10 1.24
C VAL A 48 -0.65 -18.05 0.16
N VAL A 49 -1.88 -17.71 0.53
CA VAL A 49 -3.02 -17.67 -0.40
C VAL A 49 -3.76 -16.34 -0.35
N GLY A 50 -4.37 -15.95 -1.48
CA GLY A 50 -5.29 -14.82 -1.56
C GLY A 50 -6.69 -15.18 -1.08
N GLY A 51 -6.83 -15.49 0.21
CA GLY A 51 -8.05 -16.06 0.80
C GLY A 51 -8.47 -15.38 2.09
N TYR A 52 -8.55 -14.05 2.10
CA TYR A 52 -8.82 -13.24 3.30
C TYR A 52 -9.98 -13.76 4.15
N ASP A 53 -9.65 -14.16 5.38
CA ASP A 53 -10.58 -14.80 6.29
C ASP A 53 -10.27 -14.37 7.73
N ARG A 54 -11.21 -13.67 8.34
CA ARG A 54 -11.09 -13.16 9.71
C ARG A 54 -11.63 -14.13 10.77
N GLY A 55 -12.13 -15.30 10.35
CA GLY A 55 -12.42 -16.42 11.26
C GLY A 55 -11.18 -17.26 11.60
N ALA A 56 -10.11 -17.16 10.81
CA ALA A 56 -8.82 -17.78 11.06
C ALA A 56 -8.03 -17.06 12.18
N VAL A 57 -6.86 -17.60 12.55
CA VAL A 57 -6.02 -17.00 13.60
C VAL A 57 -5.56 -15.61 13.18
N ILE A 58 -5.90 -14.60 13.98
CA ILE A 58 -5.50 -13.21 13.76
C ILE A 58 -4.05 -13.00 14.21
N SER A 59 -3.27 -12.27 13.42
CA SER A 59 -1.89 -11.96 13.77
C SER A 59 -1.80 -11.13 15.05
N ALA A 60 -0.93 -11.53 15.99
CA ALA A 60 -0.58 -10.70 17.15
C ALA A 60 0.12 -9.38 16.77
N HIS A 61 0.56 -9.24 15.51
CA HIS A 61 1.26 -8.05 15.00
C HIS A 61 0.33 -7.03 14.31
N GLU A 62 -0.98 -7.11 14.53
CA GLU A 62 -1.91 -6.07 14.09
C GLU A 62 -1.63 -4.72 14.76
N LYS A 63 -1.87 -3.64 14.03
CA LYS A 63 -1.57 -2.29 14.54
C LYS A 63 -2.66 -1.83 15.48
N THR A 64 -2.28 -1.39 16.67
CA THR A 64 -3.16 -0.67 17.60
C THR A 64 -3.08 0.84 17.38
N GLY A 65 -4.13 1.58 17.79
CA GLY A 65 -4.14 3.05 17.79
C GLY A 65 -4.31 3.71 16.42
N LYS A 66 -4.79 2.98 15.40
CA LYS A 66 -5.13 3.51 14.07
C LYS A 66 -6.51 3.01 13.65
N LEU A 67 -7.18 3.74 12.76
CA LEU A 67 -8.48 3.33 12.22
C LEU A 67 -8.35 2.38 11.02
N PHE A 68 -7.27 2.50 10.25
CA PHE A 68 -7.08 1.86 8.95
C PHE A 68 -5.69 1.22 8.82
N ASN A 69 -5.57 0.26 7.89
CA ASN A 69 -4.36 -0.54 7.67
C ASN A 69 -3.84 -1.12 9.01
N ILE A 70 -4.77 -1.70 9.77
CA ILE A 70 -4.51 -2.38 11.05
C ILE A 70 -4.44 -3.89 10.88
N GLU A 71 -5.23 -4.42 9.95
CA GLU A 71 -5.38 -5.85 9.73
C GLU A 71 -4.17 -6.40 8.98
N ARG A 72 -3.73 -7.57 9.41
CA ARG A 72 -2.68 -8.36 8.78
C ARG A 72 -3.29 -9.65 8.21
N PRO A 73 -2.56 -10.37 7.33
CA PRO A 73 -2.94 -11.73 6.99
C PRO A 73 -3.18 -12.58 8.23
N THR A 74 -4.17 -13.44 8.14
CA THR A 74 -4.51 -14.44 9.16
C THR A 74 -3.84 -15.77 8.82
N ALA A 75 -3.95 -16.76 9.69
CA ALA A 75 -3.41 -18.08 9.39
C ALA A 75 -4.26 -19.22 9.96
N ASP A 76 -4.23 -20.36 9.27
CA ASP A 76 -4.77 -21.65 9.73
C ASP A 76 -3.66 -22.68 9.80
N ALA A 77 -3.63 -23.43 10.91
CA ALA A 77 -2.68 -24.52 11.11
C ALA A 77 -3.38 -25.87 10.89
N HIS A 78 -2.80 -26.70 10.03
CA HIS A 78 -3.24 -28.06 9.75
C HIS A 78 -2.12 -29.03 10.11
N GLY A 79 -2.02 -29.39 11.39
CA GLY A 79 -0.89 -30.18 11.90
C GLY A 79 0.41 -29.37 11.82
N ARG A 80 1.31 -29.77 10.91
CA ARG A 80 2.61 -29.12 10.66
C ARG A 80 2.64 -28.27 9.38
N ASP A 81 1.48 -28.04 8.78
CA ASP A 81 1.31 -27.18 7.61
C ASP A 81 0.60 -25.87 8.02
N LEU A 82 1.15 -24.73 7.62
CA LEU A 82 0.58 -23.41 7.90
C LEU A 82 0.05 -22.77 6.61
N ILE A 83 -1.22 -22.38 6.60
CA ILE A 83 -1.81 -21.58 5.52
C ILE A 83 -1.91 -20.13 5.99
N VAL A 84 -1.21 -19.22 5.33
CA VAL A 84 -1.28 -17.77 5.56
C VAL A 84 -2.22 -17.14 4.55
N LYS A 85 -3.25 -16.44 5.03
CA LYS A 85 -4.35 -15.91 4.22
C LYS A 85 -4.24 -14.38 4.09
N ALA A 86 -3.71 -13.92 2.97
CA ALA A 86 -3.60 -12.50 2.64
C ALA A 86 -4.86 -11.95 1.96
N PHE A 87 -4.99 -10.62 1.92
CA PHE A 87 -6.04 -9.99 1.10
C PHE A 87 -5.85 -10.36 -0.37
N PRO A 88 -6.91 -10.64 -1.16
CA PRO A 88 -6.73 -11.22 -2.48
C PRO A 88 -6.23 -10.19 -3.51
N GLY A 89 -4.90 -10.13 -3.64
CA GLY A 89 -4.18 -9.49 -4.73
C GLY A 89 -2.92 -10.27 -5.06
N VAL A 90 -2.55 -10.27 -6.34
CA VAL A 90 -1.38 -11.00 -6.86
C VAL A 90 -0.11 -10.48 -6.20
N ASP A 91 0.06 -9.16 -6.17
CA ASP A 91 1.26 -8.53 -5.59
C ASP A 91 1.29 -8.72 -4.08
N TYR A 92 0.13 -8.68 -3.42
CA TYR A 92 0.07 -8.78 -1.97
C TYR A 92 0.37 -10.20 -1.47
N VAL A 93 -0.13 -11.23 -2.16
CA VAL A 93 0.20 -12.62 -1.87
C VAL A 93 1.69 -12.88 -2.13
N HIS A 94 2.21 -12.43 -3.28
CA HIS A 94 3.62 -12.57 -3.60
C HIS A 94 4.51 -11.85 -2.58
N HIS A 95 4.18 -10.61 -2.21
CA HIS A 95 4.88 -9.84 -1.18
C HIS A 95 4.95 -10.59 0.15
N TYR A 96 3.85 -11.24 0.57
CA TYR A 96 3.85 -12.05 1.78
C TYR A 96 4.65 -13.33 1.66
N GLY A 97 4.66 -13.99 0.50
CA GLY A 97 5.59 -15.09 0.22
C GLY A 97 7.04 -14.66 0.43
N LEU A 98 7.44 -13.53 -0.18
CA LEU A 98 8.78 -12.95 -0.04
C LEU A 98 9.11 -12.58 1.42
N ILE A 99 8.16 -11.99 2.16
CA ILE A 99 8.37 -11.66 3.58
C ILE A 99 8.75 -12.91 4.36
N ILE A 100 8.00 -13.99 4.19
CA ILE A 100 8.14 -15.20 5.00
C ILE A 100 9.43 -15.93 4.61
N ALA A 101 9.66 -16.16 3.31
CA ALA A 101 10.87 -16.83 2.83
C ALA A 101 12.14 -16.08 3.28
N THR A 102 12.17 -14.76 3.10
CA THR A 102 13.31 -13.93 3.49
C THR A 102 13.49 -13.91 5.01
N TYR A 103 12.41 -13.86 5.79
CA TYR A 103 12.49 -13.93 7.24
C TYR A 103 13.14 -15.23 7.71
N LEU A 104 12.69 -16.38 7.19
CA LEU A 104 13.21 -17.69 7.55
C LEU A 104 14.72 -17.79 7.23
N GLU A 105 15.12 -17.39 6.03
CA GLU A 105 16.53 -17.36 5.63
C GLU A 105 17.38 -16.53 6.59
N MET A 106 16.93 -15.32 6.92
CA MET A 106 17.66 -14.40 7.82
C MET A 106 17.80 -14.90 9.26
N VAL A 107 16.90 -15.79 9.71
CA VAL A 107 16.96 -16.41 11.04
C VAL A 107 17.52 -17.84 11.01
N GLY A 108 18.07 -18.28 9.87
CA GLY A 108 18.70 -19.60 9.71
C GLY A 108 17.71 -20.77 9.66
N LYS A 109 16.46 -20.52 9.26
CA LYS A 109 15.43 -21.55 9.03
C LYS A 109 15.30 -21.84 7.53
N ASP A 110 14.77 -23.02 7.20
CA ASP A 110 14.58 -23.44 5.80
C ASP A 110 13.50 -22.60 5.10
N ALA A 111 13.91 -21.75 4.16
CA ALA A 111 13.01 -20.94 3.35
C ALA A 111 12.32 -21.74 2.22
N SER A 112 12.81 -22.94 1.87
CA SER A 112 12.27 -23.74 0.77
C SER A 112 10.88 -24.31 1.04
N ILE A 113 10.45 -24.29 2.30
CA ILE A 113 9.11 -24.72 2.73
C ILE A 113 8.01 -23.72 2.37
N VAL A 114 8.37 -22.53 1.85
CA VAL A 114 7.44 -21.44 1.57
C VAL A 114 6.98 -21.48 0.11
N SER A 115 5.66 -21.54 -0.06
CA SER A 115 5.00 -21.42 -1.36
C SER A 115 3.87 -20.40 -1.31
N TYR A 116 3.41 -19.94 -2.47
CA TYR A 116 2.28 -19.04 -2.59
C TYR A 116 1.41 -19.37 -3.80
N GLU A 117 0.11 -19.10 -3.70
CA GLU A 117 -0.86 -19.23 -4.79
C GLU A 117 -1.53 -17.87 -5.05
N PRO A 118 -1.21 -17.20 -6.18
CA PRO A 118 -1.90 -15.98 -6.57
C PRO A 118 -3.42 -16.20 -6.67
N PRO A 119 -4.25 -15.27 -6.18
CA PRO A 119 -5.69 -15.41 -6.29
C PRO A 119 -6.12 -15.36 -7.76
N THR A 120 -7.17 -16.11 -8.09
CA THR A 120 -7.78 -15.99 -9.41
C THR A 120 -8.36 -14.58 -9.60
N PRO A 121 -8.55 -14.10 -10.86
CA PRO A 121 -9.17 -12.81 -11.12
C PRO A 121 -10.58 -12.68 -10.51
N ALA A 122 -11.34 -13.78 -10.45
CA ALA A 122 -12.67 -13.82 -9.85
C ALA A 122 -12.61 -13.53 -8.34
N VAL A 123 -11.74 -14.24 -7.60
CA VAL A 123 -11.56 -14.04 -6.16
C VAL A 123 -11.12 -12.60 -5.85
N SER A 124 -10.16 -12.08 -6.62
CA SER A 124 -9.68 -10.70 -6.45
C SER A 124 -10.77 -9.66 -6.73
N THR A 125 -11.61 -9.90 -7.73
CA THR A 125 -12.74 -9.02 -8.06
C THR A 125 -13.81 -9.06 -6.97
N ASP A 126 -14.16 -10.25 -6.48
CA ASP A 126 -15.18 -10.43 -5.44
C ASP A 126 -14.75 -9.80 -4.11
N ALA A 127 -13.46 -9.81 -3.79
CA ALA A 127 -12.92 -9.20 -2.58
C ALA A 127 -13.25 -7.69 -2.49
N VAL A 128 -13.12 -6.95 -3.60
CA VAL A 128 -13.42 -5.51 -3.64
C VAL A 128 -14.90 -5.20 -3.91
N ARG A 129 -15.69 -6.14 -4.45
CA ARG A 129 -17.14 -5.95 -4.70
C ARG A 129 -17.93 -5.64 -3.43
N ARG A 130 -17.43 -6.08 -2.28
CA ARG A 130 -18.01 -5.79 -0.95
C ARG A 130 -17.98 -4.30 -0.58
N LEU A 131 -17.19 -3.48 -1.28
CA LEU A 131 -17.30 -2.04 -1.19
C LEU A 131 -18.62 -1.61 -1.83
N GLU A 132 -19.50 -1.08 -1.00
CA GLU A 132 -20.78 -0.50 -1.39
C GLU A 132 -20.85 0.94 -0.87
N LEU A 133 -20.97 1.89 -1.79
CA LEU A 133 -21.15 3.31 -1.55
C LEU A 133 -22.06 3.86 -2.65
N ASP A 134 -22.95 4.78 -2.29
CA ASP A 134 -23.77 5.52 -3.26
C ASP A 134 -23.03 6.79 -3.68
N LEU A 135 -22.32 6.77 -4.82
CA LEU A 135 -21.52 7.91 -5.30
C LEU A 135 -22.15 8.49 -6.56
N ASN A 136 -22.03 9.81 -6.75
CA ASN A 136 -22.56 10.49 -7.93
C ASN A 136 -21.67 11.67 -8.35
N GLY A 137 -20.54 11.36 -8.97
CA GLY A 137 -19.50 12.33 -9.32
C GLY A 137 -18.62 12.76 -8.14
N ASP A 138 -18.78 12.12 -6.98
CA ASP A 138 -18.07 12.42 -5.75
C ASP A 138 -16.55 12.38 -5.95
N LEU A 139 -15.82 13.22 -5.20
CA LEU A 139 -14.39 13.03 -4.98
C LEU A 139 -14.21 11.99 -3.86
N VAL A 140 -13.45 10.93 -4.13
CA VAL A 140 -13.10 9.94 -3.11
C VAL A 140 -11.65 10.11 -2.68
N VAL A 141 -11.41 10.49 -1.43
CA VAL A 141 -10.07 10.56 -0.82
C VAL A 141 -9.80 9.26 -0.08
N VAL A 142 -8.83 8.48 -0.55
CA VAL A 142 -8.50 7.16 -0.01
C VAL A 142 -7.10 7.13 0.58
N GLY A 143 -6.87 6.30 1.61
CA GLY A 143 -5.53 5.95 2.07
C GLY A 143 -5.22 6.28 3.54
N TRP A 144 -4.05 6.87 3.77
CA TRP A 144 -3.46 7.11 5.08
C TRP A 144 -3.76 8.52 5.62
N GLY A 145 -3.73 8.67 6.94
CA GLY A 145 -3.89 9.98 7.59
C GLY A 145 -5.31 10.56 7.54
N LEU A 146 -6.30 9.81 7.03
CA LEU A 146 -7.66 10.30 6.80
C LEU A 146 -8.34 10.91 8.03
N ALA A 147 -8.07 10.38 9.24
CA ALA A 147 -8.60 10.91 10.49
C ALA A 147 -8.21 12.38 10.76
N HIS A 148 -7.18 12.89 10.10
CA HIS A 148 -6.75 14.28 10.18
C HIS A 148 -7.19 15.13 8.98
N LEU A 149 -7.69 14.50 7.91
CA LEU A 149 -8.22 15.17 6.73
C LEU A 149 -9.72 15.42 6.84
N VAL A 150 -10.42 14.55 7.55
CA VAL A 150 -11.86 14.63 7.77
C VAL A 150 -12.25 15.77 8.73
N PRO A 151 -13.48 16.29 8.64
CA PRO A 151 -14.05 17.15 9.68
C PRO A 151 -14.00 16.49 11.07
N PRO A 152 -13.57 17.20 12.13
CA PRO A 152 -13.41 16.61 13.47
C PRO A 152 -14.66 15.98 14.07
N ASP A 153 -15.83 16.57 13.77
CA ASP A 153 -17.11 16.17 14.36
C ASP A 153 -17.89 15.16 13.50
N GLY A 154 -17.36 14.72 12.36
CA GLY A 154 -18.08 13.80 11.51
C GLY A 154 -17.93 12.34 11.92
N VAL A 155 -18.84 11.52 11.43
CA VAL A 155 -19.01 10.13 11.88
C VAL A 155 -18.48 9.17 10.82
N TRP A 156 -17.62 8.25 11.26
CA TRP A 156 -17.17 7.12 10.45
C TRP A 156 -18.25 6.05 10.36
N ASN A 157 -18.84 5.90 9.18
CA ASN A 157 -19.70 4.79 8.83
C ASN A 157 -18.84 3.56 8.51
N ARG A 158 -19.31 2.36 8.83
CA ARG A 158 -18.54 1.13 8.69
C ARG A 158 -19.19 0.17 7.71
N GLY A 159 -18.35 -0.44 6.87
CA GLY A 159 -18.70 -1.54 5.99
C GLY A 159 -17.83 -2.76 6.28
N HIS A 160 -17.84 -3.73 5.38
CA HIS A 160 -17.06 -4.96 5.52
C HIS A 160 -15.58 -4.73 5.17
N GLY A 161 -14.73 -4.49 6.16
CA GLY A 161 -13.29 -4.28 5.94
C GLY A 161 -12.91 -2.84 5.59
N TYR A 162 -13.86 -1.90 5.63
CA TYR A 162 -13.64 -0.48 5.34
C TYR A 162 -14.52 0.42 6.21
N ALA A 163 -14.16 1.69 6.30
CA ALA A 163 -15.01 2.72 6.87
C ALA A 163 -14.89 4.00 6.04
N TRP A 164 -15.96 4.79 6.02
CA TRP A 164 -16.00 6.04 5.28
C TRP A 164 -16.69 7.16 6.05
N GLN A 165 -16.32 8.38 5.69
CA GLN A 165 -16.97 9.59 6.15
C GLN A 165 -17.26 10.47 4.95
N ARG A 166 -18.43 11.11 4.94
CA ARG A 166 -18.83 12.03 3.88
C ARG A 166 -18.87 13.45 4.40
N THR A 167 -18.54 14.40 3.54
CA THR A 167 -18.71 15.83 3.79
C THR A 167 -18.91 16.56 2.47
N ARG A 168 -19.21 17.86 2.53
CA ARG A 168 -19.28 18.74 1.37
C ARG A 168 -18.22 19.84 1.52
N ILE A 169 -17.36 19.99 0.52
CA ILE A 169 -16.30 21.00 0.48
C ILE A 169 -16.53 21.87 -0.76
N HIS A 170 -16.72 23.18 -0.57
CA HIS A 170 -16.99 24.13 -1.67
C HIS A 170 -18.08 23.68 -2.66
N GLY A 171 -19.13 23.04 -2.15
CA GLY A 171 -20.24 22.57 -2.97
C GLY A 171 -20.02 21.21 -3.65
N ARG A 172 -18.85 20.59 -3.50
CA ARG A 172 -18.55 19.24 -3.98
C ARG A 172 -18.69 18.20 -2.86
N ASP A 173 -19.33 17.08 -3.17
CA ASP A 173 -19.41 15.94 -2.25
C ASP A 173 -18.07 15.18 -2.23
N VAL A 174 -17.56 14.96 -1.02
CA VAL A 174 -16.26 14.33 -0.76
C VAL A 174 -16.44 13.16 0.19
N VAL A 175 -15.93 12.00 -0.20
CA VAL A 175 -15.95 10.77 0.59
C VAL A 175 -14.52 10.40 0.99
N PHE A 176 -14.24 10.39 2.28
CA PHE A 176 -13.00 9.84 2.83
C PHE A 176 -13.18 8.35 3.07
N LEU A 177 -12.38 7.51 2.42
CA LEU A 177 -12.51 6.05 2.47
C LEU A 177 -11.22 5.40 2.96
N GLY A 178 -11.29 4.65 4.05
CA GLY A 178 -10.17 3.87 4.55
C GLY A 178 -10.49 2.38 4.64
N TYR A 179 -9.48 1.55 4.38
CA TYR A 179 -9.55 0.09 4.50
C TYR A 179 -8.88 -0.38 5.79
N GLN A 180 -9.46 -1.40 6.43
CA GLN A 180 -8.91 -2.01 7.64
C GLN A 180 -7.66 -2.84 7.32
N HIS A 181 -7.60 -3.49 6.15
CA HIS A 181 -6.41 -4.14 5.59
C HIS A 181 -5.59 -3.19 4.69
N SER A 182 -4.39 -3.61 4.28
CA SER A 182 -3.63 -2.94 3.22
C SER A 182 -4.29 -3.12 1.87
N ILE A 183 -4.30 -2.08 1.04
CA ILE A 183 -4.65 -2.14 -0.39
C ILE A 183 -3.35 -2.11 -1.21
N TRP A 184 -2.63 -3.23 -1.22
CA TRP A 184 -1.28 -3.33 -1.80
C TRP A 184 -1.31 -3.68 -3.29
N GLY A 185 -0.46 -3.04 -4.09
CA GLY A 185 -0.24 -3.41 -5.48
C GLY A 185 -1.52 -3.36 -6.33
N ASP A 186 -1.74 -4.41 -7.10
CA ASP A 186 -2.94 -4.64 -7.92
C ASP A 186 -4.29 -4.53 -7.16
N VAL A 187 -4.33 -4.71 -5.83
CA VAL A 187 -5.53 -4.43 -5.03
C VAL A 187 -5.95 -2.96 -5.12
N ALA A 188 -4.98 -2.04 -5.09
CA ALA A 188 -5.24 -0.60 -5.11
C ALA A 188 -5.93 -0.18 -6.43
N GLY A 189 -5.45 -0.70 -7.57
CA GLY A 189 -6.10 -0.50 -8.86
C GLY A 189 -7.53 -1.02 -8.90
N ARG A 190 -7.79 -2.21 -8.36
CA ARG A 190 -9.14 -2.78 -8.29
C ARG A 190 -10.10 -1.95 -7.43
N VAL A 191 -9.60 -1.32 -6.35
CA VAL A 191 -10.38 -0.38 -5.55
C VAL A 191 -10.80 0.82 -6.40
N VAL A 192 -9.91 1.40 -7.20
CA VAL A 192 -10.24 2.52 -8.10
C VAL A 192 -11.27 2.09 -9.15
N THR A 193 -11.08 0.93 -9.80
CA THR A 193 -12.09 0.39 -10.73
C THR A 193 -13.45 0.22 -10.07
N ARG A 194 -13.49 -0.26 -8.81
CA ARG A 194 -14.76 -0.39 -8.08
C ARG A 194 -15.37 0.96 -7.77
N LEU A 195 -14.60 1.95 -7.34
CA LEU A 195 -15.07 3.31 -7.06
C LEU A 195 -15.66 3.98 -8.31
N ALA A 196 -15.00 3.87 -9.46
CA ALA A 196 -15.52 4.36 -10.73
C ALA A 196 -16.90 3.76 -11.05
N ARG A 197 -17.05 2.43 -10.91
CA ARG A 197 -18.33 1.72 -11.11
C ARG A 197 -19.42 2.12 -10.12
N LEU A 198 -19.04 2.60 -8.94
CA LEU A 198 -19.97 3.11 -7.92
C LEU A 198 -20.36 4.57 -8.17
N GLY A 199 -19.74 5.24 -9.14
CA GLY A 199 -20.06 6.62 -9.53
C GLY A 199 -19.05 7.67 -9.05
N ALA A 200 -17.85 7.30 -8.61
CA ALA A 200 -16.81 8.29 -8.32
C ALA A 200 -16.42 9.08 -9.58
N GLY A 201 -16.28 10.40 -9.47
CA GLY A 201 -15.79 11.25 -10.57
C GLY A 201 -14.28 11.46 -10.52
N ASP A 202 -13.71 11.50 -9.30
CA ASP A 202 -12.29 11.63 -9.06
C ASP A 202 -11.87 10.79 -7.85
N VAL A 203 -10.63 10.29 -7.85
CA VAL A 203 -10.00 9.63 -6.71
C VAL A 203 -8.71 10.34 -6.34
N VAL A 204 -8.53 10.68 -5.06
CA VAL A 204 -7.26 11.18 -4.53
C VAL A 204 -6.68 10.16 -3.56
N TYR A 205 -5.48 9.66 -3.84
CA TYR A 205 -4.76 8.77 -2.95
C TYR A 205 -3.78 9.53 -2.07
N VAL A 206 -3.95 9.40 -0.75
CA VAL A 206 -3.04 9.96 0.25
C VAL A 206 -2.30 8.80 0.91
N GLY A 207 -0.98 8.82 0.86
CA GLY A 207 -0.19 7.71 1.37
C GLY A 207 1.23 8.12 1.72
N LYS A 208 2.13 7.15 1.58
CA LYS A 208 3.56 7.31 1.81
C LYS A 208 4.32 6.71 0.64
N VAL A 209 5.40 7.36 0.23
CA VAL A 209 6.21 6.93 -0.92
C VAL A 209 7.69 6.96 -0.58
N GLY A 210 8.49 6.15 -1.26
CA GLY A 210 9.95 6.21 -1.21
C GLY A 210 10.50 7.20 -2.24
N ALA A 211 11.51 7.99 -1.88
CA ALA A 211 12.26 8.81 -2.84
C ALA A 211 13.46 8.04 -3.42
N LEU A 212 13.73 8.29 -4.70
CA LEU A 212 14.91 7.78 -5.42
C LEU A 212 16.01 8.84 -5.56
N ASN A 213 15.67 10.13 -5.41
CA ASN A 213 16.66 11.21 -5.38
C ASN A 213 17.34 11.28 -3.98
N PRO A 214 18.66 11.09 -3.86
CA PRO A 214 19.37 11.05 -2.58
C PRO A 214 19.42 12.38 -1.82
N ALA A 215 19.00 13.49 -2.43
CA ALA A 215 18.92 14.80 -1.79
C ALA A 215 17.62 15.01 -1.00
N ILE A 216 16.59 14.20 -1.24
CA ILE A 216 15.29 14.37 -0.59
C ILE A 216 15.30 13.77 0.80
N GLU A 217 15.22 14.63 1.82
CA GLU A 217 15.08 14.21 3.21
C GLU A 217 13.67 13.67 3.50
N PRO A 218 13.52 12.48 4.10
CA PRO A 218 12.22 11.94 4.47
C PRO A 218 11.42 12.85 5.40
N ASN A 219 10.11 12.87 5.20
CA ASN A 219 9.10 13.60 5.98
C ASN A 219 9.27 15.13 5.91
N THR A 220 9.78 15.65 4.79
CA THR A 220 9.94 17.10 4.57
C THR A 220 9.13 17.62 3.38
N LEU A 221 8.75 16.75 2.44
CA LEU A 221 8.08 17.09 1.19
C LEU A 221 6.91 16.14 0.90
N LEU A 222 5.97 16.64 0.10
CA LEU A 222 4.90 15.85 -0.52
C LEU A 222 5.31 15.42 -1.93
N ALA A 223 4.90 14.23 -2.35
CA ALA A 223 5.05 13.73 -3.70
C ALA A 223 3.72 13.80 -4.47
N THR A 224 3.79 14.20 -5.72
CA THR A 224 2.69 14.14 -6.70
C THR A 224 3.21 13.85 -8.11
N GLY A 225 2.31 13.61 -9.04
CA GLY A 225 2.59 13.40 -10.46
C GLY A 225 1.44 12.66 -11.15
N ASN A 226 1.58 12.45 -12.45
CA ASN A 226 0.53 11.82 -13.25
C ASN A 226 1.02 10.65 -14.12
N THR A 227 2.28 10.23 -13.93
CA THR A 227 2.91 9.19 -14.73
C THR A 227 3.64 8.21 -13.82
N SER A 228 3.42 6.91 -14.05
CA SER A 228 4.15 5.82 -13.42
C SER A 228 4.71 4.88 -14.47
N LEU A 229 5.91 4.33 -14.24
CA LEU A 229 6.35 3.12 -14.91
C LEU A 229 5.66 1.91 -14.25
N ILE A 230 5.00 1.08 -15.06
CA ILE A 230 4.38 -0.20 -14.66
C ILE A 230 4.96 -1.24 -15.60
N ASP A 231 5.67 -2.23 -15.06
CA ASP A 231 6.41 -3.24 -15.85
C ASP A 231 7.33 -2.60 -16.92
N GLY A 232 7.98 -1.50 -16.56
CA GLY A 232 8.86 -0.72 -17.44
C GLY A 232 8.15 0.16 -18.47
N ALA A 233 6.82 0.07 -18.60
CA ALA A 233 6.04 0.87 -19.54
C ALA A 233 5.43 2.12 -18.85
N PRO A 234 5.52 3.31 -19.47
CA PRO A 234 4.90 4.51 -18.91
C PRO A 234 3.37 4.44 -19.03
N VAL A 235 2.69 4.73 -17.92
CA VAL A 235 1.25 4.91 -17.83
C VAL A 235 0.97 6.30 -17.26
N THR A 236 0.23 7.10 -18.03
CA THR A 236 -0.20 8.45 -17.67
C THR A 236 -1.72 8.51 -17.54
N TRP A 237 -2.22 9.32 -16.61
CA TRP A 237 -3.65 9.50 -16.34
C TRP A 237 -4.04 10.99 -16.25
N ASN A 238 -5.34 11.25 -16.20
CA ASN A 238 -5.89 12.58 -15.96
C ASN A 238 -5.67 12.98 -14.50
N ASP A 239 -4.77 13.93 -14.25
CA ASP A 239 -4.38 14.34 -12.90
C ASP A 239 -5.43 15.25 -12.27
N PHE A 240 -5.98 14.84 -11.13
CA PHE A 240 -6.89 15.66 -10.34
C PHE A 240 -6.26 17.01 -9.94
N PHE A 241 -4.97 17.00 -9.56
CA PHE A 241 -4.29 18.21 -9.12
C PHE A 241 -3.74 19.03 -10.28
N ALA A 242 -3.19 18.37 -11.31
CA ALA A 242 -2.57 19.03 -12.46
C ALA A 242 -1.55 20.12 -12.01
N ASP A 243 -1.43 21.20 -12.78
CA ASP A 243 -0.49 22.30 -12.48
C ASP A 243 -0.74 22.98 -11.12
N PHE A 244 -1.91 22.79 -10.51
CA PHE A 244 -2.23 23.37 -9.20
C PHE A 244 -1.26 22.89 -8.12
N ALA A 245 -0.98 21.58 -8.03
CA ALA A 245 -0.09 21.04 -7.00
C ALA A 245 1.37 21.42 -7.23
N VAL A 246 1.80 21.58 -8.50
CA VAL A 246 3.17 21.98 -8.85
C VAL A 246 3.51 23.36 -8.29
N SER A 247 2.51 24.24 -8.18
CA SER A 247 2.68 25.59 -7.62
C SER A 247 2.73 25.65 -6.09
N GLN A 248 2.44 24.54 -5.39
CA GLN A 248 2.35 24.52 -3.94
C GLN A 248 3.73 24.37 -3.28
N PRO A 249 4.09 25.22 -2.30
CA PRO A 249 5.34 25.09 -1.57
C PRO A 249 5.49 23.71 -0.93
N GLY A 250 6.65 23.06 -1.02
CA GLY A 250 6.87 21.76 -0.38
C GLY A 250 6.26 20.55 -1.12
N VAL A 251 5.73 20.75 -2.33
CA VAL A 251 5.34 19.66 -3.24
C VAL A 251 6.45 19.40 -4.25
N HIS A 252 6.83 18.12 -4.38
CA HIS A 252 7.77 17.63 -5.37
C HIS A 252 7.01 16.77 -6.39
N THR A 253 7.25 17.04 -7.68
CA THR A 253 6.62 16.32 -8.78
C THR A 253 7.65 15.49 -9.53
N GLY A 254 7.26 14.31 -9.99
CA GLY A 254 8.13 13.51 -10.85
C GLY A 254 7.48 12.22 -11.31
N ILE A 255 8.25 11.45 -12.09
CA ILE A 255 7.81 10.14 -12.58
C ILE A 255 7.95 9.13 -11.44
N HIS A 256 6.87 8.38 -11.21
CA HIS A 256 6.80 7.29 -10.25
C HIS A 256 7.22 5.96 -10.90
N VAL A 257 7.75 5.02 -10.12
CA VAL A 257 8.01 3.64 -10.54
C VAL A 257 7.21 2.70 -9.66
N THR A 258 6.42 1.81 -10.26
CA THR A 258 5.70 0.78 -9.52
C THR A 258 6.61 -0.38 -9.20
N SER A 259 6.77 -0.69 -7.91
CA SER A 259 7.45 -1.88 -7.43
C SER A 259 6.44 -2.81 -6.75
N PRO A 260 6.26 -4.08 -7.20
CA PRO A 260 5.25 -4.95 -6.62
C PRO A 260 5.56 -5.34 -5.16
N SER A 261 6.81 -5.16 -4.73
CA SER A 261 7.24 -5.42 -3.37
C SER A 261 8.48 -4.62 -3.02
N ILE A 262 8.47 -3.97 -1.85
CA ILE A 262 9.65 -3.28 -1.34
C ILE A 262 10.85 -4.20 -1.11
N LEU A 263 10.65 -5.53 -1.09
CA LEU A 263 11.73 -6.51 -0.97
C LEU A 263 12.50 -6.72 -2.28
N LEU A 264 11.94 -6.27 -3.41
CA LEU A 264 12.58 -6.39 -4.72
C LEU A 264 13.43 -5.16 -5.07
N GLU A 265 13.42 -4.14 -4.21
CA GLU A 265 14.14 -2.87 -4.37
C GLU A 265 15.59 -3.03 -3.92
N ASN A 266 16.39 -3.79 -4.67
CA ASN A 266 17.83 -3.92 -4.43
C ASN A 266 18.63 -2.78 -5.08
N ARG A 267 19.96 -2.75 -4.87
CA ARG A 267 20.83 -1.70 -5.43
C ARG A 267 20.88 -1.69 -6.95
N ALA A 268 20.74 -2.84 -7.61
CA ALA A 268 20.71 -2.91 -9.07
C ALA A 268 19.41 -2.32 -9.60
N TRP A 269 18.27 -2.67 -9.00
CA TRP A 269 16.97 -2.09 -9.27
C TRP A 269 17.00 -0.57 -9.05
N LEU A 270 17.58 -0.10 -7.94
CA LEU A 270 17.72 1.33 -7.67
C LEU A 270 18.56 2.04 -8.75
N ALA A 271 19.66 1.44 -9.19
CA ALA A 271 20.52 2.02 -10.22
C ALA A 271 19.80 2.16 -11.56
N GLU A 272 18.96 1.19 -11.94
CA GLU A 272 18.14 1.23 -13.15
C GLU A 272 17.08 2.34 -13.10
N HIS A 273 16.59 2.69 -11.91
CA HIS A 273 15.48 3.62 -11.72
C HIS A 273 15.90 4.98 -11.15
N ALA A 274 17.21 5.25 -11.00
CA ALA A 274 17.74 6.42 -10.30
C ALA A 274 17.30 7.77 -10.87
N ASP A 275 16.93 7.83 -12.15
CA ASP A 275 16.46 9.04 -12.84
C ASP A 275 14.97 9.35 -12.59
N HIS A 276 14.25 8.45 -11.90
CA HIS A 276 12.87 8.65 -11.50
C HIS A 276 12.77 9.28 -10.11
N ALA A 277 11.60 9.79 -9.73
CA ALA A 277 11.45 10.52 -8.48
C ALA A 277 11.08 9.61 -7.31
N PHE A 278 10.16 8.66 -7.55
CA PHE A 278 9.42 7.99 -6.49
C PHE A 278 9.19 6.51 -6.76
N VAL A 279 8.95 5.75 -5.68
CA VAL A 279 8.54 4.34 -5.74
C VAL A 279 7.55 3.98 -4.64
N ASP A 280 6.50 3.25 -5.02
CA ASP A 280 5.60 2.46 -4.18
C ASP A 280 4.92 1.35 -5.02
N PRO A 281 4.12 0.46 -4.39
CA PRO A 281 3.35 -0.55 -5.10
C PRO A 281 2.00 -0.05 -5.64
N GLU A 282 1.47 1.08 -5.16
CA GLU A 282 0.04 1.38 -5.28
C GLU A 282 -0.31 2.45 -6.32
N ILE A 283 0.52 3.50 -6.48
CA ILE A 283 0.19 4.66 -7.33
C ILE A 283 -0.04 4.25 -8.78
N GLY A 284 0.84 3.43 -9.36
CA GLY A 284 0.72 3.00 -10.75
C GLY A 284 -0.57 2.23 -11.04
N PRO A 285 -0.86 1.13 -10.30
CA PRO A 285 -2.11 0.40 -10.47
C PRO A 285 -3.37 1.26 -10.30
N MET A 286 -3.37 2.22 -9.37
CA MET A 286 -4.48 3.15 -9.18
C MET A 286 -4.63 4.11 -10.38
N GLY A 287 -3.55 4.71 -10.85
CA GLY A 287 -3.57 5.61 -11.99
C GLY A 287 -3.97 4.93 -13.30
N ALA A 288 -3.47 3.71 -13.54
CA ALA A 288 -3.87 2.89 -14.68
C ALA A 288 -5.38 2.58 -14.64
N ALA A 289 -5.89 2.16 -13.49
CA ALA A 289 -7.32 1.86 -13.31
C ALA A 289 -8.22 3.09 -13.50
N ALA A 290 -7.77 4.28 -13.08
CA ALA A 290 -8.49 5.53 -13.28
C ALA A 290 -8.53 5.93 -14.76
N ARG A 291 -7.39 5.84 -15.46
CA ARG A 291 -7.31 6.05 -16.92
C ARG A 291 -8.27 5.13 -17.67
N ASP A 292 -8.26 3.84 -17.34
CA ASP A 292 -9.09 2.84 -18.01
C ASP A 292 -10.59 3.02 -17.72
N ALA A 293 -10.93 3.68 -16.61
CA ALA A 293 -12.29 3.98 -16.20
C ALA A 293 -12.75 5.41 -16.56
N ASP A 294 -11.89 6.22 -17.20
CA ASP A 294 -12.14 7.61 -17.58
C ASP A 294 -12.58 8.51 -16.40
N ILE A 295 -11.89 8.36 -15.26
CA ILE A 295 -12.07 9.23 -14.08
C ILE A 295 -10.76 9.93 -13.72
N GLY A 296 -10.82 11.06 -13.01
CA GLY A 296 -9.60 11.72 -12.57
C GLY A 296 -8.94 10.99 -11.41
N PHE A 297 -7.60 11.01 -11.38
CA PHE A 297 -6.82 10.46 -10.29
C PHE A 297 -5.68 11.39 -9.91
N GLY A 298 -5.51 11.64 -8.62
CA GLY A 298 -4.37 12.39 -8.10
C GLY A 298 -3.79 11.71 -6.88
N TYR A 299 -2.55 12.03 -6.55
CA TYR A 299 -1.95 11.57 -5.30
C TYR A 299 -1.17 12.68 -4.60
N LEU A 300 -1.23 12.68 -3.27
CA LEU A 300 -0.39 13.53 -2.43
C LEU A 300 0.18 12.67 -1.31
N HIS A 301 1.40 12.18 -1.52
CA HIS A 301 2.05 11.25 -0.60
C HIS A 301 3.08 11.96 0.25
N VAL A 302 3.20 11.58 1.52
CA VAL A 302 4.39 11.96 2.29
C VAL A 302 5.57 11.15 1.77
N ILE A 303 6.65 11.83 1.37
CA ILE A 303 7.91 11.15 1.05
C ILE A 303 8.50 10.66 2.36
N SER A 304 8.37 9.36 2.64
CA SER A 304 8.47 8.82 3.99
C SER A 304 9.80 8.15 4.31
N ASN A 305 10.56 7.82 3.27
CA ASN A 305 11.87 7.21 3.28
C ASN A 305 12.61 7.56 1.98
N ASN A 306 13.89 7.24 1.93
CA ASN A 306 14.74 7.42 0.74
C ASN A 306 15.51 6.13 0.49
N LEU A 307 15.47 5.63 -0.75
CA LEU A 307 16.14 4.37 -1.12
C LEU A 307 17.61 4.61 -1.52
N ALA A 308 17.90 5.79 -2.08
CA ALA A 308 19.23 6.14 -2.58
C ALA A 308 20.21 6.58 -1.50
N ARG A 309 19.70 7.01 -0.35
CA ARG A 309 20.52 7.44 0.78
C ARG A 309 19.90 7.05 2.11
N HIS A 310 20.74 6.57 3.01
CA HIS A 310 20.34 6.36 4.40
C HIS A 310 20.17 7.69 5.14
N TYR A 311 18.97 7.88 5.71
CA TYR A 311 18.64 8.97 6.61
C TYR A 311 18.32 8.44 8.01
N PRO A 312 18.42 9.26 9.08
CA PRO A 312 18.03 8.84 10.42
C PRO A 312 16.57 8.38 10.53
N ALA A 313 15.66 8.94 9.72
CA ALA A 313 14.26 8.53 9.65
C ALA A 313 14.03 7.57 8.46
N ASP A 314 13.43 6.41 8.73
CA ASP A 314 13.16 5.37 7.74
C ASP A 314 11.89 4.54 8.09
N LEU A 315 11.66 3.46 7.34
CA LEU A 315 10.50 2.56 7.52
C LEU A 315 10.49 1.80 8.85
N SER A 316 11.60 1.75 9.59
CA SER A 316 11.73 1.01 10.85
C SER A 316 11.42 1.85 12.10
N ASN A 317 11.46 3.18 12.00
CA ASN A 317 11.32 4.09 13.14
C ASN A 317 10.21 5.15 12.97
N GLU A 318 9.16 4.80 12.23
CA GLU A 318 8.02 5.65 11.89
C GLU A 318 7.22 6.23 13.07
N ARG A 319 7.50 5.79 14.30
CA ARG A 319 6.80 6.20 15.54
C ARG A 319 7.60 7.19 16.39
N ASN A 320 8.78 7.60 15.95
CA ASN A 320 9.59 8.60 16.65
C ASN A 320 8.85 9.95 16.68
N HIS A 321 8.96 10.69 17.79
CA HIS A 321 8.22 11.93 18.01
C HIS A 321 8.43 12.97 16.90
N ASP A 322 9.68 13.22 16.51
CA ASP A 322 10.01 14.15 15.42
C ASP A 322 9.36 13.74 14.09
N VAL A 323 9.36 12.44 13.76
CA VAL A 323 8.70 11.91 12.56
C VAL A 323 7.20 12.15 12.59
N LEU A 324 6.56 11.93 13.75
CA LEU A 324 5.12 12.18 13.91
C LEU A 324 4.76 13.66 13.76
N GLN A 325 5.56 14.55 14.36
CA GLN A 325 5.36 15.99 14.27
C GLN A 325 5.48 16.50 12.82
N ARG A 326 6.53 16.12 12.10
CA ARG A 326 6.71 16.50 10.69
C ARG A 326 5.58 15.99 9.81
N ARG A 327 5.16 14.74 10.02
CA ARG A 327 4.04 14.13 9.30
C ARG A 327 2.71 14.84 9.55
N ALA A 328 2.46 15.32 10.78
CA ALA A 328 1.25 16.09 11.08
C ALA A 328 1.19 17.41 10.29
N ALA A 329 2.32 18.10 10.13
CA ALA A 329 2.41 19.31 9.30
C ALA A 329 2.11 19.00 7.82
N LEU A 330 2.71 17.94 7.28
CA LEU A 330 2.47 17.52 5.90
C LEU A 330 1.02 17.07 5.65
N ILE A 331 0.39 16.37 6.60
CA ILE A 331 -1.04 16.02 6.52
C ILE A 331 -1.92 17.27 6.49
N THR A 332 -1.59 18.27 7.33
CA THR A 332 -2.32 19.55 7.35
C THR A 332 -2.22 20.22 5.98
N GLN A 333 -1.02 20.23 5.40
CA GLN A 333 -0.80 20.73 4.05
C GLN A 333 -1.60 19.96 2.98
N ILE A 334 -1.67 18.63 3.06
CA ILE A 334 -2.48 17.81 2.14
C ILE A 334 -3.94 18.23 2.19
N ARG A 335 -4.51 18.39 3.40
CA ARG A 335 -5.89 18.85 3.59
C ARG A 335 -6.11 20.21 2.94
N ASP A 336 -5.19 21.15 3.16
CA ASP A 336 -5.30 22.51 2.67
C ASP A 336 -5.21 22.55 1.12
N ILE A 337 -4.31 21.77 0.51
CA ILE A 337 -4.20 21.64 -0.96
C ILE A 337 -5.46 21.02 -1.56
N ILE A 338 -5.98 19.92 -1.00
CA ILE A 338 -7.22 19.29 -1.48
C ILE A 338 -8.38 20.29 -1.40
N THR A 339 -8.51 21.00 -0.29
CA THR A 339 -9.59 21.99 -0.09
C THR A 339 -9.49 23.14 -1.10
N ALA A 340 -8.29 23.70 -1.28
CA ALA A 340 -8.06 24.80 -2.21
C ALA A 340 -8.28 24.39 -3.67
N ARG A 341 -7.96 23.15 -4.06
CA ARG A 341 -8.21 22.62 -5.41
C ARG A 341 -9.71 22.53 -5.76
N LEU A 342 -10.57 22.46 -4.76
CA LEU A 342 -12.02 22.36 -4.89
C LEU A 342 -12.74 23.73 -4.89
N THR A 343 -12.01 24.82 -4.67
CA THR A 343 -12.54 26.20 -4.72
C THR A 343 -12.63 26.68 -6.17
#